data_AF-A0A6J8AYT8-F1
#
_entry.id   AF-A0A6J8AYT8-F1
#
_cell.length_a   1.000
_cell.length_b   1.000
_cell.length_c   1.000
_cell.angle_alpha   90.00
_cell.angle_beta   90.00
_cell.angle_gamma   90.00
#
_symmetry.space_group_name_H-M   'P 1'
#
loop_
_entity.id
_entity.type
_entity.pdbx_description
1 polymer ?
#
loop_
_entity_poly.entity_id
_entity_poly.type
_entity_poly.pdbx_seq_one_letter_code
_entity_poly.pdbx_strand_id
1 'polypeptide(L)'
;MQAGPEDRVQKGILLCRGLTSLLLTFFTWILTLSAIIGITVDYGNILMSDQACGMKAAFGLFVCADCCMFFLIVWDGVNLCMLYYTKGCCHCECYHMNFSFQIASFGMLLVGTIIYGSKDPDKIGWAFWFCLTSALLCLIVGIMWCMTQQMKRFIKGPASGSLGGMNAGGFGGGLDTGMAGMTTL
;
A
#
# COMPACT_ATOMS: atom_id res chain seq x y z
N MET A 1 7.38 17.62 -28.33
CA MET A 1 7.52 18.23 -26.99
C MET A 1 8.53 17.40 -26.20
N GLN A 2 9.76 17.90 -26.04
CA GLN A 2 10.77 17.23 -25.21
C GLN A 2 10.43 17.50 -23.75
N ALA A 3 10.17 16.42 -22.99
CA ALA A 3 9.97 16.50 -21.54
C ALA A 3 11.21 17.13 -20.89
N GLY A 4 10.99 18.11 -20.02
CA GLY A 4 12.06 18.81 -19.33
C GLY A 4 12.91 17.85 -18.47
N PRO A 5 14.12 18.25 -18.07
CA PRO A 5 14.96 17.42 -17.20
C PRO A 5 14.25 17.02 -15.89
N GLU A 6 13.36 17.87 -15.37
CA GLU A 6 12.56 17.62 -14.17
C GLU A 6 11.55 16.46 -14.35
N ASP A 7 10.90 16.37 -15.51
CA ASP A 7 9.95 15.28 -15.82
C ASP A 7 10.64 13.91 -15.87
N ARG A 8 11.90 13.87 -16.31
CA ARG A 8 12.68 12.63 -16.39
C ARG A 8 13.08 12.13 -15.00
N VAL A 9 13.47 13.04 -14.10
CA VAL A 9 13.81 12.72 -12.71
C VAL A 9 12.59 12.22 -11.95
N GLN A 10 11.44 12.89 -12.09
CA GLN A 10 10.20 12.47 -11.43
C GLN A 10 9.72 11.09 -11.92
N LYS A 11 9.78 10.82 -13.23
CA LYS A 11 9.47 9.50 -13.80
C LYS A 11 10.41 8.41 -13.28
N GLY A 12 11.71 8.70 -13.19
CA GLY A 12 12.70 7.76 -12.66
C GLY A 12 12.43 7.37 -11.20
N ILE A 13 12.13 8.35 -10.35
CA ILE A 13 11.80 8.12 -8.93
C ILE A 13 10.51 7.29 -8.80
N LEU A 14 9.48 7.61 -9.61
CA LEU A 14 8.22 6.88 -9.56
C LEU A 14 8.36 5.43 -10.02
N LEU A 15 9.15 5.19 -11.06
CA LEU A 15 9.41 3.84 -11.59
C LEU A 15 10.23 3.00 -10.62
N CYS A 16 11.27 3.58 -10.01
CA CYS A 16 12.06 2.92 -8.97
C CYS A 16 11.18 2.52 -7.77
N ARG A 17 10.31 3.42 -7.30
CA ARG A 17 9.37 3.15 -6.21
C ARG A 17 8.33 2.09 -6.56
N GLY A 18 7.74 2.15 -7.74
CA GLY A 18 6.77 1.15 -8.21
C GLY A 18 7.40 -0.23 -8.30
N LEU A 19 8.62 -0.33 -8.85
CA LEU A 19 9.36 -1.60 -8.92
C LEU A 19 9.73 -2.13 -7.53
N THR A 20 10.16 -1.26 -6.61
CA THR A 20 10.46 -1.62 -5.22
C THR A 20 9.21 -2.13 -4.50
N SER A 21 8.07 -1.45 -4.67
CA SER A 21 6.77 -1.87 -4.13
C SER A 21 6.39 -3.25 -4.65
N LEU A 22 6.48 -3.47 -5.96
CA LEU A 22 6.14 -4.73 -6.59
C LEU A 22 7.01 -5.88 -6.04
N LEU A 23 8.32 -5.69 -6.01
CA LEU A 23 9.26 -6.69 -5.52
C LEU A 23 9.02 -7.02 -4.04
N LEU A 24 8.82 -6.01 -3.21
CA LEU A 24 8.60 -6.21 -1.78
C LEU A 24 7.25 -6.88 -1.52
N THR A 25 6.21 -6.51 -2.26
CA THR A 25 4.88 -7.17 -2.18
C THR A 25 4.96 -8.61 -2.64
N PHE A 26 5.68 -8.89 -3.74
CA PHE A 26 5.89 -10.25 -4.24
C PHE A 26 6.65 -11.13 -3.24
N PHE A 27 7.71 -10.60 -2.63
CA PHE A 27 8.45 -11.30 -1.58
C PHE A 27 7.57 -11.57 -0.34
N THR A 28 6.78 -10.57 0.07
CA THR A 28 5.82 -10.70 1.19
C THR A 28 4.77 -11.77 0.92
N TRP A 29 4.27 -11.83 -0.32
CA TRP A 29 3.32 -12.84 -0.77
C TRP A 29 3.93 -14.25 -0.69
N ILE A 30 5.17 -14.45 -1.15
CA ILE A 30 5.85 -15.75 -1.04
C ILE A 30 6.00 -16.20 0.41
N LEU A 31 6.39 -15.30 1.31
CA LEU A 31 6.52 -15.62 2.74
C LEU A 31 5.18 -15.99 3.36
N THR A 32 4.12 -15.25 3.01
CA THR A 32 2.75 -15.50 3.48
C THR A 32 2.25 -16.85 2.97
N LEU A 33 2.41 -17.13 1.68
CA LEU A 33 2.02 -18.40 1.08
C LEU A 33 2.78 -19.58 1.72
N SER A 34 4.09 -19.42 1.95
CA SER A 34 4.91 -20.42 2.63
C SER A 34 4.41 -20.69 4.05
N ALA A 35 4.02 -19.64 4.78
CA ALA A 35 3.45 -19.78 6.12
C ALA A 35 2.07 -20.46 6.10
N ILE A 36 1.21 -20.13 5.14
CA ILE A 36 -0.10 -20.79 4.95
C ILE A 36 0.09 -22.28 4.68
N ILE A 37 1.04 -22.66 3.83
CA ILE A 37 1.38 -24.06 3.55
C ILE A 37 1.87 -24.75 4.83
N GLY A 38 2.80 -24.13 5.56
CA GLY A 38 3.30 -24.68 6.84
C GLY A 38 2.19 -24.93 7.85
N ILE A 39 1.32 -23.93 8.07
CA ILE A 39 0.16 -24.05 8.97
C ILE A 39 -0.81 -25.15 8.49
N THR A 40 -1.02 -25.27 7.18
CA THR A 40 -1.90 -26.31 6.64
C THR A 40 -1.34 -27.71 6.88
N VAL A 41 -0.02 -27.88 6.74
CA VAL A 41 0.68 -29.15 6.97
C VAL A 41 0.66 -29.52 8.46
N ASP A 42 0.93 -28.56 9.36
CA ASP A 42 1.03 -28.81 10.79
C ASP A 42 -0.32 -29.18 11.45
N TYR A 43 -1.43 -28.66 10.93
CA TYR A 43 -2.74 -28.79 11.58
C TYR A 43 -3.76 -29.64 10.82
N GLY A 44 -3.40 -30.19 9.65
CA GLY A 44 -4.16 -31.20 8.90
C GLY A 44 -5.68 -31.00 8.85
N ASN A 45 -6.23 -30.55 7.72
CA ASN A 45 -7.68 -30.33 7.57
C ASN A 45 -8.26 -29.31 8.58
N ILE A 46 -7.57 -28.17 8.78
CA ILE A 46 -8.02 -27.03 9.61
C ILE A 46 -9.50 -26.67 9.40
N LEU A 47 -9.98 -26.76 8.16
CA LEU A 47 -11.37 -26.41 7.79
C LEU A 47 -12.38 -27.44 8.30
N MET A 48 -12.04 -28.73 8.28
CA MET A 48 -12.93 -29.86 8.57
C MET A 48 -12.84 -30.36 10.03
N SER A 49 -11.77 -30.01 10.74
CA SER A 49 -11.55 -30.46 12.12
C SER A 49 -12.36 -29.63 13.13
N ASP A 50 -12.74 -30.24 14.26
CA ASP A 50 -13.35 -29.57 15.44
C ASP A 50 -12.38 -28.63 16.18
N GLN A 51 -11.26 -28.27 15.56
CA GLN A 51 -10.34 -27.26 16.09
C GLN A 51 -11.08 -25.94 16.38
N ALA A 52 -10.69 -25.32 17.50
CA ALA A 52 -11.28 -24.10 18.02
C ALA A 52 -11.49 -23.04 16.93
N CYS A 53 -12.67 -22.43 16.90
CA CYS A 53 -13.10 -21.38 15.96
C CYS A 53 -12.01 -20.32 15.65
N GLY A 54 -11.16 -19.99 16.62
CA GLY A 54 -10.03 -19.09 16.46
C GLY A 54 -9.00 -19.51 15.40
N MET A 55 -8.66 -20.80 15.29
CA MET A 55 -7.69 -21.27 14.28
C MET A 55 -8.25 -21.18 12.87
N LYS A 56 -9.54 -21.49 12.69
CA LYS A 56 -10.24 -21.32 11.41
C LYS A 56 -10.30 -19.85 11.00
N ALA A 57 -10.60 -18.96 11.96
CA ALA A 57 -10.61 -17.52 11.74
C ALA A 57 -9.23 -16.98 11.35
N ALA A 58 -8.17 -17.38 12.07
CA ALA A 58 -6.80 -16.99 11.76
C ALA A 58 -6.39 -17.44 10.36
N PHE A 59 -6.68 -18.70 10.01
CA PHE A 59 -6.40 -19.23 8.69
C PHE A 59 -7.16 -18.48 7.59
N GLY A 60 -8.44 -18.16 7.80
CA GLY A 60 -9.23 -17.33 6.89
C GLY A 60 -8.63 -15.94 6.68
N LEU A 61 -8.13 -15.29 7.74
CA LEU A 61 -7.45 -14.00 7.65
C LEU A 61 -6.16 -14.09 6.82
N PHE A 62 -5.36 -15.15 6.99
CA PHE A 62 -4.16 -15.35 6.18
C PHE A 62 -4.48 -15.54 4.70
N VAL A 63 -5.48 -16.38 4.38
CA VAL A 63 -5.92 -16.59 2.99
C VAL A 63 -6.47 -15.31 2.37
N CYS A 64 -7.26 -14.52 3.10
CA CYS A 64 -7.74 -13.23 2.63
C CYS A 64 -6.59 -12.25 2.36
N ALA A 65 -5.61 -12.18 3.26
CA ALA A 65 -4.43 -11.34 3.07
C ALA A 65 -3.60 -11.77 1.84
N ASP A 66 -3.45 -13.08 1.61
CA ASP A 66 -2.79 -13.64 0.45
C ASP A 66 -3.47 -13.21 -0.86
N CYS A 67 -4.80 -13.35 -0.91
CA CYS A 67 -5.61 -12.88 -2.04
C CYS A 67 -5.43 -11.38 -2.29
N CYS A 68 -5.47 -10.55 -1.24
CA CYS A 68 -5.24 -9.11 -1.35
C CYS A 68 -3.84 -8.78 -1.92
N MET A 69 -2.80 -9.49 -1.48
CA MET A 69 -1.45 -9.31 -2.01
C MET A 69 -1.33 -9.75 -3.47
N PHE A 70 -1.95 -10.87 -3.84
CA PHE A 70 -2.00 -11.30 -5.24
C PHE A 70 -2.66 -10.25 -6.14
N PHE A 71 -3.80 -9.70 -5.74
CA PHE A 71 -4.45 -8.60 -6.48
C PHE A 71 -3.56 -7.37 -6.60
N LEU A 72 -2.84 -7.00 -5.53
CA LEU A 72 -1.90 -5.89 -5.57
C LEU A 72 -0.73 -6.12 -6.53
N ILE A 73 -0.16 -7.33 -6.58
CA ILE A 73 0.92 -7.68 -7.50
C ILE A 73 0.46 -7.52 -8.95
N VAL A 74 -0.73 -8.04 -9.26
CA VAL A 74 -1.33 -7.92 -10.60
C VAL A 74 -1.60 -6.45 -10.93
N TRP A 75 -2.18 -5.70 -10.00
CA TRP A 75 -2.49 -4.29 -10.17
C TRP A 75 -1.23 -3.43 -10.40
N ASP A 76 -0.21 -3.58 -9.55
CA ASP A 76 1.07 -2.88 -9.69
C ASP A 76 1.79 -3.28 -10.98
N GLY A 77 1.73 -4.55 -11.38
CA GLY A 77 2.27 -5.04 -12.64
C GLY A 77 1.60 -4.38 -13.86
N VAL A 78 0.27 -4.31 -13.87
CA VAL A 78 -0.49 -3.62 -14.93
C VAL A 78 -0.15 -2.13 -14.95
N ASN A 79 -0.08 -1.47 -13.80
CA ASN A 79 0.27 -0.05 -13.71
C ASN A 79 1.69 0.25 -14.22
N LEU A 80 2.67 -0.61 -13.89
CA LEU A 80 4.04 -0.46 -14.38
C LEU A 80 4.13 -0.66 -15.90
N CYS A 81 3.42 -1.66 -16.45
CA CYS A 81 3.32 -1.84 -17.90
C CYS A 81 2.67 -0.61 -18.58
N MET A 82 1.56 -0.12 -18.05
CA MET A 82 0.90 1.09 -18.55
C MET A 82 1.82 2.32 -18.51
N LEU A 83 2.58 2.51 -17.42
CA LEU A 83 3.56 3.61 -17.31
C LEU A 83 4.67 3.53 -18.36
N TYR A 84 5.07 2.32 -18.76
CA TYR A 84 6.11 2.11 -19.77
C TYR A 84 5.59 2.34 -21.21
N TYR A 85 4.39 1.84 -21.53
CA TYR A 85 3.86 1.87 -22.89
C TYR A 85 3.04 3.13 -23.24
N THR A 86 2.34 3.71 -22.28
CA THR A 86 1.44 4.84 -22.54
C THR A 86 2.17 6.17 -22.33
N LYS A 87 2.35 6.97 -23.39
CA LYS A 87 2.93 8.33 -23.35
C LYS A 87 2.01 9.40 -22.68
N GLY A 88 1.27 9.04 -21.63
CA GLY A 88 0.69 10.00 -20.69
C GLY A 88 -0.79 10.38 -20.89
N CYS A 89 -1.73 9.43 -20.97
CA CYS A 89 -3.17 9.77 -20.95
C CYS A 89 -4.02 9.08 -19.89
N CYS A 90 -3.63 7.94 -19.32
CA CYS A 90 -4.36 7.33 -18.20
C CYS A 90 -3.65 7.63 -16.88
N HIS A 91 -3.90 8.82 -16.33
CA HIS A 91 -3.30 9.30 -15.08
C HIS A 91 -4.26 9.18 -13.89
N CYS A 92 -5.03 8.09 -13.83
CA CYS A 92 -5.78 7.76 -12.62
C CYS A 92 -4.86 6.92 -11.73
N GLU A 93 -3.91 7.57 -11.07
CA GLU A 93 -2.99 6.91 -10.17
C GLU A 93 -3.73 6.52 -8.87
N CYS A 94 -4.26 5.29 -8.82
CA CYS A 94 -4.98 4.75 -7.66
C CYS A 94 -4.04 4.39 -6.49
N TYR A 95 -3.18 5.30 -6.06
CA TYR A 95 -2.27 5.06 -4.94
C TYR A 95 -2.96 4.81 -3.61
N HIS A 96 -4.15 5.39 -3.43
CA HIS A 96 -4.98 5.13 -2.28
C HIS A 96 -5.36 3.65 -2.19
N MET A 97 -5.56 2.99 -3.33
CA MET A 97 -5.82 1.56 -3.39
C MET A 97 -4.62 0.77 -2.87
N ASN A 98 -3.41 1.06 -3.36
CA ASN A 98 -2.19 0.39 -2.88
C ASN A 98 -1.99 0.55 -1.37
N PHE A 99 -2.15 1.77 -0.86
CA PHE A 99 -2.06 2.03 0.56
C PHE A 99 -3.12 1.25 1.36
N SER A 100 -4.39 1.36 0.97
CA SER A 100 -5.51 0.73 1.68
C SER A 100 -5.37 -0.80 1.72
N PHE A 101 -5.01 -1.42 0.61
CA PHE A 101 -4.83 -2.88 0.56
C PHE A 101 -3.61 -3.32 1.38
N GLN A 102 -2.49 -2.59 1.35
CA GLN A 102 -1.31 -2.94 2.17
C GLN A 102 -1.59 -2.83 3.67
N ILE A 103 -2.30 -1.78 4.10
CA ILE A 103 -2.70 -1.62 5.50
C ILE A 103 -3.73 -2.67 5.92
N ALA A 104 -4.69 -3.00 5.05
CA ALA A 104 -5.64 -4.07 5.30
C ALA A 104 -4.94 -5.44 5.43
N SER A 105 -4.02 -5.76 4.51
CA SER A 105 -3.20 -6.98 4.56
C SER A 105 -2.36 -7.03 5.83
N PHE A 106 -1.71 -5.93 6.22
CA PHE A 106 -1.00 -5.83 7.50
C PHE A 106 -1.92 -6.17 8.68
N GLY A 107 -3.11 -5.55 8.75
CA GLY A 107 -4.06 -5.79 9.83
C GLY A 107 -4.52 -7.24 9.89
N MET A 108 -4.87 -7.84 8.75
CA MET A 108 -5.30 -9.23 8.66
C MET A 108 -4.18 -10.19 9.07
N LEU A 109 -2.95 -10.00 8.57
CA LEU A 109 -1.81 -10.82 8.95
C LEU A 109 -1.47 -10.68 10.44
N LEU A 110 -1.47 -9.45 10.98
CA LEU A 110 -1.14 -9.21 12.37
C LEU A 110 -2.16 -9.87 13.30
N VAL A 111 -3.46 -9.65 13.04
CA VAL A 111 -4.55 -10.26 13.83
C VAL A 111 -4.52 -11.78 13.71
N GLY A 112 -4.34 -12.32 12.50
CA GLY A 112 -4.18 -13.76 12.28
C GLY A 112 -3.00 -14.34 13.05
N THR A 113 -1.85 -13.64 13.05
CA THR A 113 -0.63 -14.05 13.75
C THR A 113 -0.82 -14.05 15.27
N ILE A 114 -1.50 -13.03 15.82
CA ILE A 114 -1.81 -12.95 17.25
C ILE A 114 -2.73 -14.10 17.66
N ILE A 115 -3.81 -14.35 16.89
CA ILE A 115 -4.74 -15.44 17.18
C ILE A 115 -4.00 -16.78 17.12
N TYR A 116 -3.23 -17.02 16.06
CA TYR A 116 -2.42 -18.23 15.88
C TYR A 116 -1.46 -18.46 17.04
N GLY A 117 -0.64 -17.45 17.39
CA GLY A 117 0.31 -17.55 18.50
C GLY A 117 -0.34 -17.70 19.88
N SER A 118 -1.54 -17.13 20.08
CA SER A 118 -2.27 -17.27 21.35
C SER A 118 -2.91 -18.65 21.53
N LYS A 119 -3.19 -19.36 20.44
CA LYS A 119 -3.94 -20.62 20.47
C LYS A 119 -3.05 -21.84 20.68
N ASP A 120 -1.82 -21.81 20.17
CA ASP A 120 -0.89 -22.91 20.29
C ASP A 120 0.54 -22.36 20.53
N PRO A 121 0.81 -21.75 21.70
CA PRO A 121 2.07 -21.07 21.99
C PRO A 121 3.29 -22.00 21.95
N ASP A 122 3.10 -23.29 22.20
CA ASP A 122 4.16 -24.30 22.14
C ASP A 122 4.55 -24.67 20.69
N LYS A 123 3.75 -24.25 19.70
CA LYS A 123 3.99 -24.46 18.27
C LYS A 123 4.35 -23.17 17.53
N ILE A 124 4.93 -22.20 18.22
CA ILE A 124 5.53 -21.02 17.57
C ILE A 124 6.77 -21.49 16.78
N GLY A 125 6.51 -21.93 15.54
CA GLY A 125 7.50 -22.37 14.58
C GLY A 125 7.85 -21.29 13.55
N TRP A 126 8.57 -21.70 12.51
CA TRP A 126 8.98 -20.83 11.41
C TRP A 126 7.79 -20.15 10.70
N ALA A 127 6.63 -20.81 10.62
CA ALA A 127 5.44 -20.25 9.99
C ALA A 127 4.91 -19.00 10.73
N PHE A 128 4.99 -18.98 12.06
CA PHE A 128 4.64 -17.79 12.86
C PHE A 128 5.53 -16.59 12.46
N TRP A 129 6.84 -16.82 12.40
CA TRP A 129 7.82 -15.78 12.08
C TRP A 129 7.67 -15.27 10.65
N PHE A 130 7.30 -16.14 9.71
CA PHE A 130 7.00 -15.74 8.33
C PHE A 130 5.75 -14.89 8.25
N CYS A 131 4.66 -15.24 8.95
CA CYS A 131 3.47 -14.39 9.01
C CYS A 131 3.77 -13.03 9.65
N LEU A 132 4.52 -13.00 10.76
CA LEU A 132 4.90 -11.75 11.43
C LEU A 132 5.79 -10.87 10.55
N THR A 133 6.81 -11.46 9.92
CA THR A 133 7.70 -10.75 9.00
C THR A 133 6.90 -10.20 7.82
N SER A 134 5.98 -10.99 7.27
CA SER A 134 5.12 -10.56 6.16
C SER A 134 4.24 -9.37 6.55
N ALA A 135 3.68 -9.38 7.77
CA ALA A 135 2.92 -8.24 8.28
C ALA A 135 3.77 -6.97 8.33
N LEU A 136 4.99 -7.06 8.86
CA LEU A 136 5.92 -5.93 8.93
C LEU A 136 6.31 -5.41 7.54
N LEU A 137 6.52 -6.30 6.57
CA LEU A 137 6.81 -5.92 5.19
C LEU A 137 5.62 -5.19 4.54
N CYS A 138 4.38 -5.68 4.71
CA CYS A 138 3.17 -4.98 4.28
C CYS A 138 3.10 -3.56 4.86
N LEU A 139 3.41 -3.40 6.16
CA LEU A 139 3.44 -2.09 6.81
C LEU A 139 4.51 -1.18 6.17
N ILE A 140 5.72 -1.68 5.92
CA ILE A 140 6.80 -0.92 5.27
C ILE A 140 6.37 -0.45 3.88
N VAL A 141 5.75 -1.32 3.07
CA VAL A 141 5.24 -0.95 1.74
C VAL A 141 4.14 0.10 1.86
N GLY A 142 3.21 -0.07 2.79
CA GLY A 142 2.15 0.92 3.07
C GLY A 142 2.71 2.29 3.44
N ILE A 143 3.71 2.34 4.33
CA ILE A 143 4.39 3.59 4.73
C ILE A 143 5.10 4.22 3.53
N MET A 144 5.78 3.43 2.70
CA MET A 144 6.43 3.93 1.48
C MET A 144 5.44 4.61 0.53
N TRP A 145 4.25 4.05 0.35
CA TRP A 145 3.19 4.67 -0.45
C TRP A 145 2.64 5.94 0.20
N CYS A 146 2.49 5.95 1.52
CA CYS A 146 2.09 7.16 2.26
C CYS A 146 3.11 8.30 2.09
N MET A 147 4.41 8.01 2.23
CA MET A 147 5.49 8.98 1.98
C MET A 147 5.50 9.47 0.53
N THR A 148 5.14 8.61 -0.43
CA THR A 148 5.02 8.97 -1.84
C THR A 148 3.89 9.97 -2.08
N GLN A 149 2.75 9.81 -1.41
CA GLN A 149 1.65 10.79 -1.43
C GLN A 149 2.09 12.15 -0.88
N GLN A 150 2.80 12.15 0.25
CA GLN A 150 3.27 13.39 0.87
C GLN A 150 4.29 14.10 -0.04
N MET A 151 5.25 13.38 -0.63
CA MET A 151 6.20 13.96 -1.57
C MET A 151 5.53 14.60 -2.79
N LYS A 152 4.43 14.02 -3.32
CA LYS A 152 3.68 14.66 -4.41
C LYS A 152 3.05 15.99 -4.01
N ARG A 153 2.61 16.14 -2.76
CA ARG A 153 2.09 17.41 -2.23
C ARG A 153 3.20 18.46 -2.09
N PHE A 154 4.37 18.06 -1.60
CA PHE A 154 5.53 18.96 -1.47
C PHE A 154 6.16 19.37 -2.80
N ILE A 155 6.12 18.51 -3.83
CA ILE A 155 6.63 18.88 -5.17
C ILE A 155 5.63 19.79 -5.90
N LYS A 156 4.33 19.72 -5.58
CA LYS A 156 3.29 20.62 -6.14
C LYS A 156 3.19 22.01 -5.48
N GLY A 157 3.96 22.32 -4.44
CA GLY A 157 4.06 23.69 -3.89
C GLY A 157 5.37 23.89 -3.14
N PRO A 158 6.18 24.95 -3.41
CA PRO A 158 5.79 26.31 -3.81
C PRO A 158 6.46 26.81 -5.13
N ALA A 159 6.57 26.00 -6.18
CA ALA A 159 7.13 26.46 -7.46
C ALA A 159 6.14 27.26 -8.34
N SER A 160 4.87 27.39 -7.94
CA SER A 160 3.86 28.27 -8.58
C SER A 160 3.48 29.49 -7.72
N GLY A 161 4.16 29.70 -6.59
CA GLY A 161 4.15 30.97 -5.89
C GLY A 161 5.12 31.92 -6.58
N SER A 162 4.57 32.84 -7.37
CA SER A 162 5.22 34.04 -7.89
C SER A 162 6.48 34.48 -7.11
N LEU A 163 7.64 34.22 -7.69
CA LEU A 163 8.89 34.93 -7.39
C LEU A 163 8.91 36.34 -8.04
N GLY A 164 7.74 36.89 -8.37
CA GLY A 164 7.57 38.23 -8.95
C GLY A 164 6.80 39.22 -8.07
N GLY A 165 6.55 38.91 -6.79
CA GLY A 165 5.61 39.71 -5.98
C GLY A 165 5.99 40.00 -4.53
N MET A 166 7.24 39.81 -4.11
CA MET A 166 7.69 40.19 -2.75
C MET A 166 8.64 41.38 -2.80
N ASN A 167 8.07 42.56 -3.03
CA ASN A 167 8.48 43.83 -2.41
C ASN A 167 7.48 44.94 -2.74
N ALA A 168 6.43 45.07 -1.92
CA ALA A 168 5.84 46.33 -1.49
C ALA A 168 4.72 45.99 -0.49
N GLY A 169 4.91 46.37 0.78
CA GLY A 169 4.03 46.02 1.88
C GLY A 169 2.66 46.72 1.85
N GLY A 170 1.75 46.21 2.68
CA GLY A 170 0.47 46.85 2.93
C GLY A 170 -0.44 45.99 3.79
N PHE A 171 -0.42 46.27 5.10
CA PHE A 171 -1.44 45.97 6.10
C PHE A 171 -2.88 45.80 5.56
N GLY A 172 -3.61 44.80 6.04
CA GLY A 172 -5.07 44.74 5.92
C GLY A 172 -5.65 43.36 6.26
N GLY A 173 -6.35 43.27 7.40
CA GLY A 173 -7.03 42.04 7.83
C GLY A 173 -8.30 41.72 7.03
N GLY A 174 -8.85 40.53 7.30
CA GLY A 174 -10.15 40.13 6.76
C GLY A 174 -10.42 38.65 6.95
N LEU A 175 -11.04 38.31 8.09
CA LEU A 175 -12.03 37.25 8.16
C LEU A 175 -13.09 37.53 7.07
N ASP A 176 -13.45 36.56 6.23
CA ASP A 176 -14.86 36.18 6.00
C ASP A 176 -15.06 35.10 4.92
N THR A 177 -15.86 34.12 5.34
CA THR A 177 -16.91 33.36 4.63
C THR A 177 -17.14 33.56 3.13
N GLY A 178 -17.44 32.44 2.44
CA GLY A 178 -17.94 32.43 1.06
C GLY A 178 -18.46 31.06 0.62
N MET A 179 -19.59 30.65 1.19
CA MET A 179 -20.46 29.57 0.68
C MET A 179 -21.36 30.16 -0.43
N ALA A 180 -21.70 29.34 -1.45
CA ALA A 180 -22.85 29.47 -2.39
C ALA A 180 -22.58 29.82 -3.88
N GLY A 181 -23.36 29.13 -4.74
CA GLY A 181 -23.63 29.37 -6.18
C GLY A 181 -23.01 28.29 -7.08
N MET A 182 -23.68 27.25 -7.57
CA MET A 182 -25.01 27.11 -8.17
C MET A 182 -25.30 28.17 -9.26
N THR A 183 -25.08 27.80 -10.53
CA THR A 183 -25.90 28.26 -11.65
C THR A 183 -25.94 27.21 -12.76
N THR A 184 -27.16 26.96 -13.19
CA THR A 184 -27.69 26.19 -14.31
C THR A 184 -27.06 26.49 -15.67
N LEU A 185 -27.01 25.45 -16.52
CA LEU A 185 -27.71 25.39 -17.81
C LEU A 185 -28.21 23.97 -18.03
#